data_AF-A0A3Q3JXK5-F1
#
_entry.id   AF-A0A3Q3JXK5-F1
#
_cell.length_a   1.000
_cell.length_b   1.000
_cell.length_c   1.000
_cell.angle_alpha   90.00
_cell.angle_beta   90.00
_cell.angle_gamma   90.00
#
_symmetry.space_group_name_H-M   'P 1'
#
loop_
_entity.id
_entity.type
_entity.pdbx_description
1 polymer ?
#
loop_
_entity_poly.entity_id
_entity_poly.type
_entity_poly.pdbx_seq_one_letter_code
_entity_poly.pdbx_strand_id
1 'polypeptide(L)'
;MTGKQTRDFIQQNAIHVEMIRKEQRHHRLHTEFSINPHRKLHVLADKPMSRNSEEVIEENSDFIKAFHNARQEPTKKYTSPVTESQELGWLSASLIPSNRDDRRFNFYRCSTDITKYKESALRSSN
;
A
#
# COMPACT_ATOMS: atom_id res chain seq x y z
N MET A 1 -56.45 -45.39 -7.39
CA MET A 1 -55.76 -45.29 -6.09
C MET A 1 -54.25 -45.28 -6.34
N THR A 2 -53.67 -44.14 -6.73
CA THR A 2 -52.22 -44.03 -6.99
C THR A 2 -51.49 -43.93 -5.65
N GLY A 3 -51.16 -45.08 -5.07
CA GLY A 3 -50.38 -45.18 -3.84
C GLY A 3 -49.03 -44.50 -4.01
N LYS A 4 -48.70 -43.59 -3.09
CA LYS A 4 -47.43 -42.86 -3.05
C LYS A 4 -46.31 -43.88 -2.83
N GLN A 5 -45.62 -44.28 -3.89
CA GLN A 5 -44.51 -45.23 -3.80
C GLN A 5 -43.42 -44.61 -2.93
N THR A 6 -43.03 -45.32 -1.86
CA THR A 6 -41.92 -44.94 -0.99
C THR A 6 -40.66 -44.88 -1.85
N ARG A 7 -40.07 -43.69 -1.98
CA ARG A 7 -38.87 -43.48 -2.80
C ARG A 7 -37.70 -44.24 -2.18
N ASP A 8 -37.16 -45.21 -2.91
CA ASP A 8 -35.90 -45.85 -2.53
C ASP A 8 -34.72 -44.89 -2.76
N PHE A 9 -34.14 -44.43 -1.65
CA PHE A 9 -33.00 -43.52 -1.66
C PHE A 9 -31.75 -44.16 -2.26
N ILE A 10 -31.61 -45.49 -2.17
CA ILE A 10 -30.46 -46.22 -2.72
C ILE A 10 -30.51 -46.14 -4.25
N GLN A 11 -31.67 -46.42 -4.84
CA GLN A 11 -31.87 -46.33 -6.28
C GLN A 11 -31.72 -44.90 -6.81
N GLN A 12 -32.19 -43.88 -6.07
CA GLN A 12 -32.00 -42.47 -6.45
C GLN A 12 -30.54 -42.05 -6.43
N ASN A 13 -29.80 -42.44 -5.40
CA ASN A 13 -28.38 -42.17 -5.31
C ASN A 13 -27.61 -42.85 -6.44
N ALA A 14 -27.99 -44.07 -6.83
CA ALA A 14 -27.40 -44.76 -7.98
C ALA A 14 -27.61 -43.96 -9.28
N ILE A 15 -28.81 -43.42 -9.49
CA ILE A 15 -29.12 -42.57 -10.65
C ILE A 15 -28.29 -41.28 -10.63
N HIS A 16 -28.18 -40.61 -9.48
CA HIS A 16 -27.40 -39.37 -9.36
C HIS A 16 -25.90 -39.60 -9.62
N VAL A 17 -25.33 -40.68 -9.10
CA VAL A 17 -23.93 -41.05 -9.36
C VAL A 17 -23.71 -41.31 -10.85
N GLU A 18 -24.65 -41.97 -11.51
CA GLU A 18 -24.59 -42.25 -12.94
C GLU A 18 -24.66 -40.96 -13.78
N MET A 19 -25.56 -40.05 -13.44
CA MET A 19 -25.68 -38.72 -14.06
C MET A 19 -24.38 -37.92 -13.93
N ILE A 20 -23.82 -37.82 -12.72
CA ILE A 20 -22.57 -37.10 -12.47
C ILE A 20 -21.42 -37.72 -13.30
N ARG A 21 -21.34 -39.05 -13.37
CA ARG A 21 -20.33 -39.74 -14.20
C ARG A 21 -20.48 -39.43 -15.68
N LYS A 22 -21.72 -39.35 -16.20
CA LYS A 22 -21.99 -38.99 -17.59
C LYS A 22 -21.64 -37.53 -17.88
N GLU A 23 -21.99 -36.62 -16.98
CA GLU A 23 -21.64 -35.20 -17.10
C GLU A 23 -20.13 -35.01 -17.09
N GLN A 24 -19.43 -35.60 -16.12
CA GLN A 24 -17.97 -35.53 -16.02
C GLN A 24 -17.27 -36.13 -17.25
N ARG A 25 -17.81 -37.20 -17.83
CA ARG A 25 -17.27 -37.82 -19.06
C ARG A 25 -17.29 -36.87 -20.26
N HIS A 26 -18.28 -35.97 -20.34
CA HIS A 26 -18.44 -35.03 -21.46
C HIS A 26 -18.04 -33.60 -21.11
N HIS A 27 -17.60 -33.34 -19.87
CA HIS A 27 -17.12 -32.03 -19.44
C HIS A 27 -15.76 -31.75 -20.10
N ARG A 28 -15.79 -31.05 -21.24
CA ARG A 28 -14.58 -30.54 -21.88
C ARG A 28 -14.27 -29.16 -21.34
N LEU A 29 -13.22 -29.06 -20.54
CA LEU A 29 -12.67 -27.78 -20.13
C LEU A 29 -12.05 -27.11 -21.36
N HIS A 30 -12.65 -26.01 -21.83
CA HIS A 30 -12.04 -25.18 -22.86
C HIS A 30 -10.99 -24.29 -22.21
N THR A 31 -9.74 -24.75 -22.23
CA THR A 31 -8.57 -24.01 -21.73
C THR A 31 -8.02 -23.04 -22.77
N GLU A 32 -8.29 -23.31 -24.04
CA GLU A 32 -7.90 -22.49 -25.17
C GLU A 32 -9.06 -21.56 -25.53
N PHE A 33 -8.88 -20.27 -25.30
CA PHE A 33 -9.82 -19.25 -25.76
C PHE A 33 -9.04 -18.23 -26.58
N SER A 34 -9.50 -17.93 -27.79
CA SER A 34 -8.94 -16.83 -28.58
C SER A 34 -9.71 -15.56 -28.27
N ILE A 35 -9.03 -14.56 -27.73
CA ILE A 35 -9.58 -13.21 -27.65
C ILE A 35 -9.48 -12.58 -29.03
N ASN A 36 -10.54 -11.89 -29.47
CA ASN A 36 -10.53 -11.15 -30.74
C ASN A 36 -9.41 -10.10 -30.75
N PRO A 37 -8.41 -10.20 -31.65
CA PRO A 37 -7.28 -9.27 -31.72
C PRO A 37 -7.67 -7.80 -31.98
N HIS A 38 -8.85 -7.57 -32.57
CA HIS A 38 -9.35 -6.23 -32.89
C HIS A 38 -10.19 -5.61 -31.78
N ARG A 39 -10.40 -6.31 -30.66
CA ARG A 39 -11.11 -5.78 -29.49
C ARG A 39 -10.14 -5.57 -28.34
N LYS A 40 -10.04 -4.33 -27.86
CA LYS A 40 -9.28 -4.01 -26.65
C LYS A 40 -9.93 -4.70 -25.46
N LEU A 41 -9.23 -5.64 -24.83
CA LEU A 41 -9.61 -6.11 -23.51
C LEU A 41 -9.29 -5.03 -22.49
N HIS A 42 -10.26 -4.75 -21.62
CA HIS A 42 -10.02 -3.92 -20.46
C HIS A 42 -9.21 -4.77 -19.49
N VAL A 43 -7.95 -4.41 -19.27
CA VAL A 43 -7.12 -5.03 -18.23
C VAL A 43 -7.76 -4.64 -16.90
N LEU A 44 -8.51 -5.57 -16.32
CA LEU A 44 -9.02 -5.42 -14.96
C LEU A 44 -7.83 -5.60 -14.03
N ALA A 45 -7.63 -4.65 -13.12
CA ALA A 45 -6.67 -4.84 -12.04
C ALA A 45 -7.04 -6.11 -11.27
N ASP A 46 -6.02 -6.86 -10.85
CA ASP A 46 -6.24 -8.03 -10.03
C ASP A 46 -6.98 -7.69 -8.73
N LYS A 47 -7.60 -8.71 -8.14
CA LYS A 47 -8.24 -8.54 -6.84
C LYS A 47 -7.19 -8.01 -5.85
N PRO A 48 -7.50 -6.97 -5.06
CA PRO A 48 -6.51 -6.33 -4.17
C PRO A 48 -5.92 -7.28 -3.11
N MET A 49 -6.61 -8.39 -2.80
CA MET A 49 -6.17 -9.42 -1.86
C MET A 49 -5.74 -10.72 -2.58
N SER A 50 -5.49 -10.66 -3.88
CA SER A 50 -5.01 -11.82 -4.62
C SER A 50 -3.63 -12.23 -4.10
N ARG A 51 -3.45 -13.50 -3.73
CA ARG A 51 -2.14 -14.05 -3.34
C ARG A 51 -1.33 -14.42 -4.58
N ASN A 52 -1.32 -13.53 -5.58
CA ASN A 52 -0.47 -13.71 -6.75
C ASN A 52 0.99 -13.65 -6.27
N SER A 53 1.84 -14.51 -6.82
CA SER A 53 3.28 -14.37 -6.63
C SER A 53 3.71 -12.99 -7.11
N GLU A 54 4.56 -12.32 -6.33
CA GLU A 54 5.15 -11.04 -6.74
C GLU A 54 5.78 -11.24 -8.12
N GLU A 55 5.21 -10.58 -9.14
CA GLU A 55 5.88 -10.52 -10.44
C GLU A 55 7.23 -9.86 -10.19
N VAL A 56 8.32 -10.55 -10.57
CA VAL A 56 9.67 -10.00 -10.50
C VAL A 56 9.77 -8.95 -11.61
N ILE A 57 9.18 -7.78 -11.35
CA ILE A 57 9.30 -6.62 -12.21
C ILE A 57 10.71 -6.12 -12.01
N GLU A 58 11.51 -6.19 -13.08
CA GLU A 58 12.87 -5.65 -13.07
C GLU A 58 12.80 -4.17 -12.72
N GLU A 59 13.52 -3.77 -11.67
CA GLU A 59 13.47 -2.42 -11.14
C GLU A 59 13.84 -1.41 -12.23
N ASN A 60 12.89 -0.55 -12.61
CA ASN A 60 13.14 0.47 -13.62
C ASN A 60 14.08 1.54 -13.04
N SER A 61 15.35 1.47 -13.43
CA SER A 61 16.39 2.38 -12.92
C SER A 61 16.10 3.86 -13.21
N ASP A 62 15.39 4.17 -14.30
CA ASP A 62 15.02 5.54 -14.65
C ASP A 62 13.94 6.08 -13.72
N PHE A 63 12.98 5.23 -13.33
CA PHE A 63 11.98 5.57 -12.32
C PHE A 63 12.64 5.85 -10.97
N ILE A 64 13.57 4.99 -10.53
CA ILE A 64 14.29 5.17 -9.25
C ILE A 64 15.08 6.48 -9.27
N LYS A 65 15.81 6.78 -10.35
CA LYS A 65 16.52 8.06 -10.51
C LYS A 65 15.56 9.25 -10.47
N ALA A 66 14.44 9.19 -11.19
CA ALA A 66 13.43 10.25 -11.20
C ALA A 66 12.83 10.47 -9.82
N PHE A 67 12.55 9.39 -9.08
CA PHE A 67 12.04 9.44 -7.72
C PHE A 67 13.02 10.11 -6.76
N HIS A 68 14.30 9.73 -6.82
CA HIS A 68 15.34 10.38 -6.02
C HIS A 68 15.50 11.85 -6.38
N ASN A 69 15.52 12.18 -7.67
CA ASN A 69 15.61 13.57 -8.14
C ASN A 69 14.42 14.43 -7.68
N ALA A 70 13.21 13.87 -7.63
CA ALA A 70 12.03 14.57 -7.15
C ALA A 70 12.10 14.90 -5.64
N ARG A 71 12.79 14.06 -4.86
CA ARG A 71 12.98 14.23 -3.41
C ARG A 71 14.18 15.10 -3.03
N GLN A 72 15.01 15.51 -3.98
CA GLN A 72 16.15 16.37 -3.69
C GLN A 72 15.70 17.74 -3.18
N GLU A 73 16.52 18.30 -2.29
CA GLU A 73 16.34 19.67 -1.78
C GLU A 73 16.39 20.68 -2.94
N PRO A 74 15.61 21.78 -2.87
CA PRO A 74 15.61 22.81 -3.91
C PRO A 74 17.01 23.33 -4.26
N THR A 75 17.89 23.50 -3.27
CA THR A 75 19.28 23.97 -3.44
C THR A 75 20.16 23.01 -4.24
N LYS A 76 19.84 21.72 -4.25
CA LYS A 76 20.55 20.71 -5.08
C LYS A 76 19.94 20.61 -6.48
N LYS A 77 18.66 20.94 -6.62
CA LYS A 77 17.90 20.82 -7.86
C LYS A 77 18.03 22.03 -8.77
N TYR A 78 18.11 23.23 -8.23
CA TYR A 78 18.18 24.47 -8.99
C TYR A 78 19.39 25.30 -8.56
N THR A 79 19.96 26.07 -9.49
CA THR A 79 21.11 26.94 -9.22
C THR A 79 20.72 28.19 -8.41
N SER A 80 19.48 28.64 -8.55
CA SER A 80 18.91 29.81 -7.87
C SER A 80 17.47 29.52 -7.43
N PRO A 81 16.93 30.23 -6.43
CA PRO A 81 15.55 30.08 -6.03
C PRO A 81 14.62 30.44 -7.19
N VAL A 82 13.60 29.61 -7.42
CA VAL A 82 12.64 29.79 -8.52
C VAL A 82 11.36 30.46 -8.02
N THR A 83 11.07 30.34 -6.72
CA THR A 83 9.89 30.93 -6.09
C THR A 83 10.28 31.77 -4.88
N GLU A 84 9.47 32.78 -4.55
CA GLU A 84 9.69 33.66 -3.39
C GLU A 84 9.81 32.87 -2.07
N SER A 85 9.00 31.81 -1.92
CA SER A 85 9.10 30.95 -0.74
C SER A 85 10.42 30.19 -0.66
N GLN A 86 11.06 29.86 -1.78
CA GLN A 86 12.40 29.26 -1.78
C GLN A 86 13.48 30.27 -1.40
N GLU A 87 13.31 31.56 -1.71
CA GLU A 87 14.28 32.61 -1.35
C GLU A 87 14.51 32.69 0.16
N LEU A 88 13.44 32.61 0.96
CA LEU A 88 13.50 32.67 2.43
C LEU A 88 14.41 31.58 3.03
N GLY A 89 14.39 30.38 2.46
CA GLY A 89 15.12 29.21 2.96
C GLY A 89 16.36 28.83 2.15
N TRP A 90 16.71 29.60 1.12
CA TRP A 90 17.73 29.21 0.15
C TRP A 90 19.13 29.09 0.79
N LEU A 91 19.46 30.04 1.68
CA LEU A 91 20.68 30.06 2.48
C LEU A 91 20.31 29.95 3.96
N SER A 92 19.96 28.73 4.38
CA SER A 92 19.57 28.44 5.78
C SER A 92 20.75 28.26 6.74
N ALA A 93 21.97 28.20 6.23
CA ALA A 93 23.17 28.11 7.04
C ALA A 93 23.40 29.43 7.79
N SER A 94 23.56 29.36 9.11
CA SER A 94 23.86 30.53 9.93
C SER A 94 25.24 31.09 9.58
N LEU A 95 25.35 32.41 9.41
CA LEU A 95 26.62 33.09 9.12
C LEU A 95 27.64 32.94 10.26
N ILE A 96 27.15 32.74 11.48
CA ILE A 96 27.96 32.49 12.67
C ILE A 96 27.76 31.01 13.04
N PRO A 97 28.85 30.24 13.27
CA PRO A 97 28.72 28.86 13.73
C PRO A 97 27.99 28.85 15.07
N SER A 98 26.87 28.13 15.13
CA SER A 98 26.08 28.03 16.35
C SER A 98 26.81 27.17 17.39
N ASN A 99 27.51 27.81 18.33
CA ASN A 99 28.02 27.13 19.51
C ASN A 99 26.89 26.98 20.53
N ARG A 100 26.31 25.78 20.63
CA ARG A 100 25.22 25.47 21.59
C ARG A 100 25.69 25.41 23.05
N ASP A 101 26.99 25.27 23.27
CA ASP A 101 27.58 25.23 24.61
C ASP A 101 27.85 26.63 25.18
N ASP A 102 27.75 27.68 24.36
CA ASP A 102 27.92 29.05 24.83
C ASP A 102 26.73 29.48 25.70
N ARG A 103 26.93 29.43 27.02
CA ARG A 103 25.93 29.84 28.03
C ARG A 103 25.57 31.31 27.98
N ARG A 104 26.33 32.16 27.26
CA ARG A 104 26.01 33.59 27.10
C ARG A 104 24.84 33.81 26.15
N PHE A 105 24.66 32.93 25.18
CA PHE A 105 23.64 33.05 24.14
C PHE A 105 22.55 31.98 24.24
N ASN A 106 22.85 30.83 24.85
CA ASN A 106 21.91 29.70 24.95
C ASN A 106 21.29 29.60 26.34
N PHE A 107 20.05 30.07 26.47
CA PHE A 107 19.24 29.97 27.69
C PHE A 107 18.14 28.92 27.51
N TYR A 108 18.53 27.65 27.43
CA TYR A 108 17.57 26.56 27.29
C TYR A 108 16.68 26.46 28.53
N ARG A 109 15.37 26.30 28.31
CA ARG A 109 14.44 26.00 29.40
C ARG A 109 14.63 24.55 29.79
N CYS A 110 15.07 24.32 31.02
CA CYS A 110 15.21 22.97 31.59
C CYS A 110 14.06 22.70 32.55
N SER A 111 13.48 21.50 32.46
CA SER A 111 12.53 21.02 33.45
C SER A 111 13.27 20.30 34.57
N THR A 112 13.11 20.78 35.79
CA THR A 112 13.57 20.11 37.01
C THR A 112 12.49 19.18 37.55
N ASP A 113 12.87 18.24 38.42
CA ASP A 113 11.93 17.28 39.00
C ASP A 113 10.76 17.97 39.72
N ILE A 114 11.03 19.10 40.37
CA ILE A 114 10.01 19.95 41.01
C ILE A 114 9.01 20.48 39.98
N THR A 115 9.51 21.04 38.86
CA THR A 115 8.63 21.58 37.81
C THR A 115 7.81 20.47 37.13
N LYS A 116 8.41 19.29 36.90
CA LYS A 116 7.72 18.12 36.33
C LYS A 116 6.64 17.60 37.27
N TYR A 117 6.95 17.46 38.56
CA TYR A 117 5.99 17.03 39.57
C TYR A 117 4.80 17.99 39.65
N LYS A 118 5.07 19.30 39.74
CA LYS A 118 4.01 20.32 39.80
C LYS A 118 3.15 20.34 38.54
N GLU A 119 3.76 20.17 37.37
CA GLU A 119 3.02 20.05 36.10
C GLU A 119 2.13 18.80 36.08
N SER A 120 2.65 17.65 36.53
CA SER A 120 1.85 16.40 36.60
C SER A 120 0.67 16.53 37.56
N ALA A 121 0.86 17.13 38.73
CA ALA A 121 -0.21 17.36 39.70
C ALA A 121 -1.32 18.26 39.14
N LEU A 122 -0.95 19.33 38.42
CA LEU A 122 -1.91 20.23 37.77
C LEU A 122 -2.68 19.56 36.62
N ARG A 123 -2.02 18.66 35.87
CA ARG A 123 -2.69 17.90 34.80
C ARG A 123 -3.68 16.88 35.34
N SER A 124 -3.40 16.27 36.49
CA SER A 124 -4.29 15.29 37.13
C SER A 124 -5.48 15.91 37.86
N SER A 125 -5.46 17.23 38.11
CA SER A 125 -6.56 17.96 38.77
C SER A 125 -7.58 18.57 37.83
N ASN A 126 -7.34 18.52 36.51
CA ASN A 126 -8.27 18.93 35.46
C ASN A 126 -8.91 17.70 34.82
#